data_AF-A0A817L9G8-F1
#
_entry.id   AF-A0A817L9G8-F1
#
_cell.length_a   1.000
_cell.length_b   1.000
_cell.length_c   1.000
_cell.angle_alpha   90.00
_cell.angle_beta   90.00
_cell.angle_gamma   90.00
#
_symmetry.space_group_name_H-M   'P 1'
#
loop_
_entity.id
_entity.type
_entity.pdbx_description
1 polymer ?
#
loop_
_entity_poly.entity_id
_entity_poly.type
_entity_poly.pdbx_seq_one_letter_code
_entity_poly.pdbx_strand_id
1 'polypeptide(L)'
;MKSTIPRNLNAIPSMIINKTLIENNENYKRLLKTRQYSILNQLDNRIDLNRFENDSEYYCLTIMSLFMCDNSSFEYGEQLAIKYNISIDECYHSYFEYLLTNSNLSLNEIRKKNKTIIKFRKNFNKSTN
;
A
#
# COMPACT_ATOMS: atom_id res chain seq x y z
N MET A 1 -52.12 -15.18 25.28
CA MET A 1 -52.18 -14.50 23.97
C MET A 1 -50.75 -14.22 23.53
N LYS A 2 -50.32 -14.80 22.40
CA LYS A 2 -48.97 -14.59 21.84
C LYS A 2 -48.92 -13.22 21.17
N SER A 3 -48.12 -12.27 21.66
CA SER A 3 -47.80 -11.06 20.92
C SER A 3 -46.56 -11.32 20.06
N THR A 4 -46.81 -11.53 18.78
CA THR A 4 -45.86 -11.56 17.67
C THR A 4 -45.11 -10.22 17.59
N ILE A 5 -43.82 -10.22 17.92
CA ILE A 5 -42.91 -9.17 17.47
C ILE A 5 -42.35 -9.65 16.13
N PRO A 6 -42.71 -9.05 14.98
CA PRO A 6 -42.08 -9.41 13.73
C PRO A 6 -40.63 -8.90 13.76
N ARG A 7 -39.68 -9.85 13.76
CA ARG A 7 -38.30 -9.61 13.36
C ARG A 7 -38.29 -9.21 11.89
N ASN A 8 -38.46 -7.93 11.60
CA ASN A 8 -38.06 -7.38 10.31
C ASN A 8 -36.64 -6.79 10.46
N LEU A 9 -35.64 -7.67 10.33
CA LEU A 9 -34.23 -7.29 10.20
C LEU A 9 -33.88 -6.79 8.78
N ASN A 10 -34.86 -6.68 7.88
CA ASN A 10 -34.64 -6.37 6.46
C ASN A 10 -34.90 -4.89 6.10
N ALA A 11 -34.92 -3.99 7.09
CA ALA A 11 -35.08 -2.57 6.86
C ALA A 11 -33.97 -1.75 7.53
N ILE A 12 -32.72 -2.22 7.49
CA ILE A 12 -31.59 -1.29 7.60
C ILE A 12 -31.34 -0.81 6.17
N PRO A 13 -31.70 0.45 5.83
CA PRO A 13 -31.32 1.00 4.54
C PRO A 13 -29.80 0.88 4.43
N SER A 14 -29.31 0.32 3.32
CA SER A 14 -27.89 0.30 2.93
C SER A 14 -27.25 1.70 2.87
N MET A 15 -28.06 2.74 3.08
CA MET A 15 -27.73 4.15 3.12
C MET A 15 -27.25 4.66 4.49
N ILE A 16 -27.26 3.85 5.56
CA ILE A 16 -26.74 4.21 6.90
C ILE A 16 -25.45 3.45 7.22
N ILE A 17 -24.63 3.17 6.21
CA ILE A 17 -23.22 2.92 6.46
C ILE A 17 -22.51 4.26 6.26
N ASN A 18 -22.42 5.03 7.34
CA ASN A 18 -21.64 6.25 7.30
C ASN A 18 -20.17 5.85 7.15
N LYS A 19 -19.54 6.18 6.01
CA LYS A 19 -18.16 5.79 5.69
C LYS A 19 -17.19 6.20 6.81
N THR A 20 -17.44 7.35 7.44
CA THR A 20 -16.69 7.84 8.61
C THR A 20 -16.90 6.99 9.87
N LEU A 21 -18.07 6.39 10.09
CA LEU A 21 -18.28 5.46 11.22
C LEU A 21 -17.52 4.15 11.03
N ILE A 22 -17.39 3.67 9.79
CA ILE A 22 -16.56 2.48 9.49
C ILE A 22 -15.07 2.81 9.63
N GLU A 23 -14.61 3.92 9.07
CA GLU A 23 -13.20 4.33 9.14
C GLU A 23 -12.76 4.60 10.58
N ASN A 24 -13.67 5.07 11.44
CA ASN A 24 -13.41 5.26 12.87
C ASN A 24 -13.58 3.98 13.71
N ASN A 25 -14.03 2.87 13.13
CA ASN A 25 -14.17 1.61 13.86
C ASN A 25 -12.81 0.96 14.11
N GLU A 26 -12.45 0.79 15.39
CA GLU A 26 -11.16 0.21 15.78
C GLU A 26 -10.94 -1.23 15.28
N ASN A 27 -12.01 -2.04 15.18
CA ASN A 27 -11.89 -3.39 14.60
C ASN A 27 -11.62 -3.33 13.10
N TYR A 28 -12.22 -2.37 12.39
CA TYR A 28 -11.93 -2.16 10.97
C TYR A 28 -10.48 -1.71 10.75
N LYS A 29 -9.98 -0.75 11.54
CA LYS A 29 -8.57 -0.32 11.50
C LYS A 29 -7.62 -1.49 11.76
N ARG A 30 -7.90 -2.32 12.77
CA ARG A 30 -7.13 -3.54 13.07
C ARG A 30 -7.13 -4.52 11.91
N LEU A 31 -8.28 -4.79 11.29
CA LEU A 31 -8.37 -5.69 10.13
C LEU A 31 -7.55 -5.18 8.95
N LEU A 32 -7.62 -3.88 8.63
CA LEU A 32 -6.81 -3.27 7.57
C LEU A 32 -5.32 -3.38 7.87
N LYS A 33 -4.90 -3.14 9.11
CA LYS A 33 -3.51 -3.28 9.55
C LYS A 33 -3.03 -4.72 9.44
N THR A 34 -3.80 -5.69 9.91
CA THR A 34 -3.48 -7.12 9.80
C THR A 34 -3.33 -7.52 8.33
N ARG A 35 -4.24 -7.08 7.45
CA ARG A 35 -4.14 -7.33 6.02
C ARG A 35 -2.88 -6.71 5.42
N GLN A 36 -2.54 -5.47 5.81
CA GLN A 36 -1.31 -4.81 5.35
C GLN A 36 -0.07 -5.62 5.71
N TYR A 37 0.04 -6.02 6.98
CA TYR A 37 1.20 -6.75 7.47
C TYR A 37 1.29 -8.16 6.87
N SER A 38 0.15 -8.80 6.61
CA SER A 38 0.11 -10.05 5.86
C SER A 38 0.68 -9.90 4.45
N ILE A 39 0.36 -8.81 3.74
CA ILE A 39 0.89 -8.57 2.39
C ILE A 39 2.38 -8.25 2.47
N LEU A 40 2.82 -7.37 3.37
CA LEU A 40 4.24 -7.07 3.59
C LEU A 40 5.04 -8.35 3.84
N ASN A 41 4.59 -9.21 4.74
CA ASN A 41 5.26 -10.47 5.06
C ASN A 41 5.23 -11.49 3.91
N GLN A 42 4.26 -11.41 3.00
CA GLN A 42 4.22 -12.22 1.77
C GLN A 42 5.20 -11.72 0.70
N LEU A 43 5.41 -10.39 0.63
CA LEU A 43 6.38 -9.78 -0.28
C LEU A 43 7.81 -10.00 0.20
N ASP A 44 8.06 -9.82 1.50
CA ASP A 44 9.34 -10.13 2.14
C ASP A 44 9.12 -10.56 3.60
N ASN A 45 9.41 -11.83 3.89
CA ASN A 45 9.25 -12.43 5.22
C ASN A 45 10.34 -12.02 6.21
N ARG A 46 11.33 -11.23 5.78
CA ARG A 46 12.40 -10.69 6.63
C ARG A 46 12.04 -9.32 7.21
N ILE A 47 10.93 -8.73 6.78
CA ILE A 47 10.45 -7.45 7.32
C ILE A 47 10.07 -7.65 8.79
N ASP A 48 10.72 -6.89 9.68
CA ASP A 48 10.34 -6.81 11.08
C ASP A 48 9.09 -5.92 11.20
N LEU A 49 7.92 -6.57 11.26
CA LEU A 49 6.62 -5.89 11.34
C LEU A 49 6.47 -5.03 12.60
N ASN A 50 7.12 -5.43 13.71
CA ASN A 50 7.08 -4.66 14.95
C ASN A 50 7.93 -3.39 14.82
N ARG A 51 9.10 -3.50 14.20
CA ARG A 51 9.94 -2.33 13.91
C ARG A 51 9.28 -1.43 12.86
N PHE A 52 8.67 -1.99 11.82
CA PHE A 52 7.90 -1.26 10.81
C PHE A 52 6.78 -0.41 11.42
N GLU A 53 6.19 -0.85 12.54
CA GLU A 53 5.16 -0.05 13.22
C GLU A 53 5.73 1.14 14.00
N ASN A 54 6.89 0.97 14.62
CA ASN A 54 7.35 1.85 15.70
C ASN A 54 8.56 2.72 15.33
N ASP A 55 9.27 2.39 14.25
CA ASP A 55 10.49 3.07 13.81
C ASP A 55 10.21 3.76 12.47
N SER A 56 10.20 5.09 12.50
CA SER A 56 9.85 5.91 11.34
C SER A 56 10.84 5.80 10.20
N GLU A 57 12.11 5.67 10.54
CA GLU A 57 13.19 5.51 9.56
C GLU A 57 13.09 4.13 8.92
N TYR A 58 12.87 3.09 9.72
CA TYR A 58 12.74 1.72 9.23
C TYR A 58 11.53 1.54 8.32
N TYR A 59 10.35 2.08 8.66
CA TYR A 59 9.19 1.95 7.76
C TYR A 59 9.43 2.70 6.45
N CYS A 60 10.07 3.88 6.50
CA CYS A 60 10.36 4.68 5.32
C CYS A 60 11.30 3.91 4.37
N LEU A 61 12.43 3.42 4.89
CA LEU A 61 13.38 2.61 4.13
C LEU A 61 12.74 1.32 3.60
N THR A 62 11.89 0.67 4.39
CA THR A 62 11.17 -0.53 3.96
C THR A 62 10.27 -0.21 2.76
N ILE A 63 9.44 0.84 2.85
CA ILE A 63 8.56 1.26 1.74
C ILE A 63 9.37 1.62 0.50
N MET A 64 10.47 2.35 0.63
CA MET A 64 11.34 2.69 -0.50
C MET A 64 11.97 1.45 -1.13
N SER A 65 12.35 0.45 -0.32
CA SER A 65 12.93 -0.80 -0.82
C SER A 65 11.95 -1.62 -1.67
N LEU A 66 10.63 -1.52 -1.41
CA LEU A 66 9.61 -2.18 -2.23
C LEU A 66 9.61 -1.70 -3.69
N PHE A 67 10.03 -0.46 -3.95
CA PHE A 67 10.20 0.05 -5.32
C PHE A 67 11.38 -0.62 -6.03
N MET A 68 12.34 -1.17 -5.29
CA MET A 68 13.54 -1.82 -5.83
C MET A 68 13.31 -3.29 -6.22
N CYS A 69 12.17 -3.87 -5.83
CA CYS A 69 11.82 -5.27 -6.03
C CYS A 69 11.10 -5.50 -7.38
N ASP A 70 10.12 -6.42 -7.37
CA ASP A 70 9.31 -6.77 -8.54
C ASP A 70 8.08 -5.86 -8.70
N ASN A 71 7.34 -6.02 -9.79
CA ASN A 71 6.20 -5.16 -10.12
C ASN A 71 5.11 -5.19 -9.03
N SER A 72 4.87 -6.34 -8.40
CA SER A 72 3.86 -6.48 -7.35
C SER A 72 4.27 -5.76 -6.07
N SER A 73 5.55 -5.82 -5.69
CA SER A 73 6.08 -5.04 -4.58
C SER A 73 6.03 -3.54 -4.87
N PHE A 74 6.31 -3.14 -6.11
CA PHE A 74 6.30 -1.74 -6.52
C PHE A 74 4.92 -1.08 -6.37
N GLU A 75 3.86 -1.70 -6.93
CA GLU A 75 2.49 -1.19 -6.82
C GLU A 75 2.04 -1.09 -5.36
N TYR A 76 2.46 -2.05 -4.53
CA TYR A 76 2.15 -2.03 -3.11
C TYR A 76 2.95 -0.96 -2.35
N GLY A 77 4.21 -0.76 -2.71
CA GLY A 77 5.06 0.31 -2.20
C GLY A 77 4.46 1.69 -2.43
N GLU A 78 3.88 1.95 -3.62
CA GLU A 78 3.17 3.21 -3.89
C GLU A 78 1.96 3.41 -2.99
N GLN A 79 1.13 2.37 -2.79
CA GLN A 79 -0.03 2.44 -1.89
C GLN A 79 0.40 2.76 -0.46
N LEU A 80 1.50 2.17 0.00
CA LEU A 80 2.05 2.45 1.32
C LEU A 80 2.67 3.84 1.40
N ALA A 81 3.39 4.31 0.38
CA ALA A 81 3.95 5.65 0.35
C ALA A 81 2.85 6.71 0.54
N ILE A 82 1.72 6.56 -0.16
CA ILE A 82 0.54 7.44 0.00
C ILE A 82 0.00 7.35 1.43
N LYS A 83 -0.21 6.13 1.94
CA LYS A 83 -0.77 5.89 3.27
C LYS A 83 0.08 6.50 4.39
N TYR A 84 1.40 6.43 4.26
CA TYR A 84 2.37 6.90 5.25
C TYR A 84 2.92 8.31 4.94
N ASN A 85 2.34 9.00 3.95
CA ASN A 85 2.75 10.34 3.54
C ASN A 85 4.25 10.46 3.19
N ILE A 86 4.79 9.44 2.52
CA ILE A 86 6.12 9.43 1.92
C ILE A 86 6.00 9.96 0.49
N SER A 87 6.93 10.82 0.08
CA SER A 87 6.95 11.35 -1.28
C SER A 87 7.21 10.24 -2.31
N ILE A 88 6.24 10.04 -3.21
CA ILE A 88 6.40 9.11 -4.34
C ILE A 88 7.60 9.52 -5.21
N ASP A 89 7.81 10.83 -5.40
CA ASP A 89 8.95 11.32 -6.18
C ASP A 89 10.28 10.97 -5.49
N GLU A 90 10.37 11.04 -4.16
CA GLU A 90 11.58 10.61 -3.41
C GLU A 90 11.83 9.10 -3.54
N CYS A 91 10.77 8.28 -3.49
CA CYS A 91 10.87 6.84 -3.73
C CYS A 91 11.41 6.54 -5.14
N TYR A 92 10.88 7.21 -6.17
CA TYR A 92 11.36 7.04 -7.54
C TYR A 92 12.80 7.52 -7.71
N HIS A 93 13.15 8.68 -7.13
CA HIS A 93 14.53 9.20 -7.20
C HIS A 93 15.53 8.22 -6.59
N SER A 94 15.20 7.66 -5.42
CA SER A 94 16.05 6.68 -4.74
C SER A 94 16.17 5.38 -5.53
N TYR A 95 15.09 4.94 -6.18
CA TYR A 95 15.15 3.81 -7.10
C TYR A 95 16.04 4.08 -8.32
N PHE A 96 15.94 5.27 -8.94
CA PHE A 96 16.81 5.64 -10.05
C PHE A 96 18.27 5.70 -9.63
N GLU A 97 18.56 6.27 -8.46
CA GLU A 97 19.91 6.28 -7.90
C GLU A 97 20.44 4.84 -7.76
N TYR A 98 19.67 3.94 -7.14
CA TYR A 98 20.03 2.52 -7.03
C TYR A 98 20.35 1.87 -8.38
N LEU A 99 19.51 2.10 -9.41
CA LEU A 99 19.76 1.57 -10.74
C LEU A 99 21.06 2.09 -11.36
N LEU A 100 21.43 3.34 -11.07
CA LEU A 100 22.60 3.98 -11.66
C LEU A 100 23.89 3.69 -10.90
N THR A 101 23.84 3.49 -9.58
CA THR A 101 25.03 3.40 -8.73
C THR A 101 25.36 1.97 -8.29
N ASN A 102 24.35 1.13 -8.07
CA ASN A 102 24.52 -0.16 -7.39
C ASN A 102 24.08 -1.37 -8.24
N SER A 103 23.73 -1.16 -9.50
CA SER A 103 23.21 -2.24 -10.34
C SER A 103 24.27 -2.83 -11.26
N ASN A 104 24.40 -4.16 -11.23
CA ASN A 104 25.14 -4.92 -12.25
C ASN A 104 24.38 -5.00 -13.59
N LEU A 105 23.43 -4.09 -13.81
CA LEU A 105 22.54 -4.11 -14.98
C LEU A 105 23.20 -3.39 -16.14
N SER A 106 23.00 -3.92 -17.33
CA SER A 106 23.34 -3.22 -18.56
C SER A 106 22.46 -1.99 -18.78
N LEU A 107 22.94 -1.03 -19.57
CA LEU A 107 22.14 0.15 -19.97
C LEU A 107 20.78 -0.22 -20.59
N ASN A 108 20.71 -1.35 -21.29
CA ASN A 108 19.46 -1.83 -21.89
C ASN A 108 18.46 -2.34 -20.83
N GLU A 109 18.95 -2.98 -19.77
CA GLU A 109 18.11 -3.43 -18.65
C GLU A 109 17.61 -2.26 -17.83
N ILE A 110 18.46 -1.27 -17.56
CA ILE A 110 18.07 0.00 -16.91
C ILE A 110 16.97 0.68 -17.73
N ARG A 111 17.14 0.79 -19.06
CA ARG A 111 16.11 1.37 -19.94
C ARG A 111 14.78 0.60 -19.89
N LYS A 112 14.81 -0.73 -19.82
CA LYS A 112 13.59 -1.55 -19.69
C LYS A 112 12.90 -1.27 -18.36
N LYS A 113 13.62 -1.26 -17.24
CA LYS A 113 13.07 -0.95 -15.91
C LYS A 113 12.49 0.47 -15.85
N ASN A 114 13.16 1.46 -16.43
CA ASN A 114 12.65 2.84 -16.49
C ASN A 114 11.34 2.98 -17.29
N LYS A 115 11.19 2.24 -18.40
CA LYS A 115 9.93 2.24 -19.17
C LYS A 115 8.75 1.74 -18.34
N THR A 116 8.97 0.76 -17.48
CA THR A 116 7.95 0.22 -16.58
C THR A 116 7.48 1.29 -15.59
N ILE A 117 8.39 2.04 -14.98
CA ILE A 117 8.03 3.15 -14.07
C ILE A 117 7.25 4.24 -14.79
N ILE A 118 7.71 4.65 -15.98
CA ILE A 118 7.01 5.68 -16.75
C ILE A 118 5.58 5.24 -17.08
N LYS A 119 5.38 3.95 -17.35
CA LYS A 119 4.04 3.38 -17.56
C LYS A 119 3.22 3.43 -16.27
N PHE A 120 3.79 3.06 -15.12
CA PHE A 120 3.12 3.16 -13.82
C PHE A 120 2.71 4.59 -13.49
N ARG A 121 3.62 5.56 -13.58
CA ARG A 121 3.32 6.99 -13.36
C ARG A 121 2.21 7.52 -14.27
N LYS A 122 2.19 7.10 -15.54
CA LYS A 122 1.11 7.46 -16.49
C LYS A 122 -0.24 6.86 -16.10
N ASN A 123 -0.27 5.65 -15.58
CA ASN A 123 -1.49 5.00 -15.14
C ASN A 123 -2.00 5.59 -13.82
N PHE A 124 -1.09 5.92 -12.90
CA PHE A 124 -1.41 6.58 -11.64
C PHE A 124 -2.10 7.94 -11.88
N ASN A 125 -1.50 8.79 -12.70
CA ASN A 125 -2.07 10.12 -13.04
C ASN A 125 -3.41 10.05 -13.79
N LYS A 126 -3.74 8.91 -14.40
CA LYS A 126 -5.05 8.67 -15.03
C LYS A 126 -6.12 8.19 -14.04
N SER A 127 -5.72 7.60 -12.92
CA SER A 127 -6.64 7.13 -11.89
C SER A 127 -7.03 8.22 -10.89
N THR A 128 -6.30 9.34 -10.90
CA THR A 128 -6.49 10.48 -9.98
C THR A 128 -7.19 11.68 -10.63
N ASN A 129 -7.55 11.59 -11.91
CA ASN A 129 -8.34 12.57 -12.67
C ASN A 129 -9.68 11.95 -13.08
#